data_AF-A0A085ZQC0-F1
#
_entry.id   AF-A0A085ZQC0-F1
#
_cell.length_a   1.000
_cell.length_b   1.000
_cell.length_c   1.000
_cell.angle_alpha   90.00
_cell.angle_beta   90.00
_cell.angle_gamma   90.00
#
_symmetry.space_group_name_H-M   'P 1'
#
loop_
_entity.id
_entity.type
_entity.pdbx_description
1 polymer ?
#
loop_
_entity_poly.entity_id
_entity_poly.type
_entity_poly.pdbx_seq_one_letter_code
_entity_poly.pdbx_strand_id
1 'polypeptide(L)'
;MNVYKKNILIIVLLIVFLFVNIFYVYLFRNNIDQPQLPVKYKSYKEFRKTTVKSLNYEIIKLRGSWDDKDYFGEPIFVENSDFVVLHSNAWPSANGDSFYYKLDKNGKLVDSIPDINYSGIRDGYLIAENEYSSWMIDGDTLKHKYTDLNSDAGWQPERIKTEFDKLRNKAVSTAYFNYDRLWKYDSENYENKIDKAVFLVEGKWYALYGEDLDLPDYTTLSKEKEKSYQTKYTHLLQADHFHKTALKGRDMWVWKVNAYFNFIKEKDTLKFFQEMDLNGEHGDLFLTYYSSEKINFSLILAEYGEGYYIIKAINRQQ
;
A
#
# COMPACT_ATOMS: atom_id res chain seq x y z
N MET A 1 -5.95 -56.04 37.48
CA MET A 1 -5.46 -55.94 36.08
C MET A 1 -3.99 -55.55 36.10
N ASN A 2 -3.11 -56.32 35.46
CA ASN A 2 -1.66 -56.05 35.40
C ASN A 2 -1.40 -54.65 34.77
N VAL A 3 -0.39 -53.93 35.26
CA VAL A 3 0.02 -52.59 34.80
C VAL A 3 0.14 -52.53 33.28
N TYR A 4 0.68 -53.59 32.65
CA TYR A 4 0.77 -53.67 31.19
C TYR A 4 -0.60 -53.64 30.49
N LYS A 5 -1.61 -54.31 31.03
CA LYS A 5 -2.97 -54.29 30.48
C LYS A 5 -3.64 -52.91 30.64
N LYS A 6 -3.35 -52.20 31.75
CA LYS A 6 -3.81 -50.81 31.95
C LYS A 6 -3.17 -49.86 30.95
N ASN A 7 -1.86 -49.97 30.74
CA ASN A 7 -1.14 -49.09 29.82
C ASN A 7 -1.55 -49.33 28.36
N ILE A 8 -1.74 -50.59 27.95
CA ILE A 8 -2.26 -50.93 26.61
C ILE A 8 -3.64 -50.32 26.41
N LEU A 9 -4.54 -50.42 27.40
CA LEU A 9 -5.88 -49.81 27.32
C LEU A 9 -5.80 -48.28 27.15
N ILE A 10 -4.92 -47.61 27.89
CA ILE A 10 -4.73 -46.16 27.77
C ILE A 10 -4.21 -45.79 26.38
N ILE A 11 -3.23 -46.51 25.86
CA ILE A 11 -2.68 -46.27 24.51
C ILE A 11 -3.77 -46.46 23.44
N VAL A 12 -4.57 -47.53 23.54
CA VAL A 12 -5.70 -47.76 22.62
C VAL A 12 -6.72 -46.63 22.71
N LEU A 13 -7.06 -46.16 23.91
CA LEU A 13 -7.98 -45.03 24.08
C LEU A 13 -7.43 -43.74 23.48
N LEU A 14 -6.14 -43.45 23.65
CA LEU A 14 -5.49 -42.29 23.04
C LEU A 14 -5.48 -42.38 21.51
N ILE A 15 -5.22 -43.56 20.96
CA ILE A 15 -5.28 -43.79 19.50
C ILE A 15 -6.70 -43.60 18.99
N VAL A 16 -7.70 -44.17 19.66
CA VAL A 16 -9.12 -44.00 19.28
C VAL A 16 -9.51 -42.52 19.38
N PHE A 17 -9.11 -41.81 20.42
CA PHE A 17 -9.37 -40.38 20.57
C PHE A 17 -8.73 -39.57 19.45
N LEU A 18 -7.47 -39.87 19.10
CA LEU A 18 -6.77 -39.25 17.96
C LEU A 18 -7.54 -39.47 16.66
N PHE A 19 -7.94 -40.72 16.36
CA PHE A 19 -8.69 -41.03 15.15
C PHE A 19 -10.05 -40.36 15.12
N VAL A 20 -10.80 -40.36 16.23
CA VAL A 20 -12.09 -39.66 16.33
C VAL A 20 -11.91 -38.17 16.11
N ASN A 21 -10.85 -37.56 16.66
CA ASN A 21 -10.56 -36.14 16.45
C ASN A 21 -10.24 -35.84 14.98
N ILE A 22 -9.37 -36.63 14.35
CA ILE A 22 -9.03 -36.51 12.93
C ILE A 22 -10.29 -36.69 12.07
N PHE A 23 -11.09 -37.72 12.32
CA PHE A 23 -12.33 -37.99 11.58
C PHE A 23 -13.38 -36.90 11.80
N TYR A 24 -13.50 -36.36 13.01
CA TYR A 24 -14.41 -35.26 13.30
C TYR A 24 -13.98 -33.98 12.56
N VAL A 25 -12.70 -33.61 12.63
CA VAL A 25 -12.19 -32.44 11.90
C VAL A 25 -12.29 -32.64 10.39
N TYR A 26 -11.98 -33.84 9.88
CA TYR A 26 -11.93 -34.12 8.45
C TYR A 26 -13.31 -34.36 7.82
N LEU A 27 -14.18 -35.19 8.42
CA LEU A 27 -15.47 -35.52 7.82
C LEU A 27 -16.55 -34.50 8.16
N PHE A 28 -16.67 -34.08 9.43
CA PHE A 28 -17.75 -33.16 9.80
C PHE A 28 -17.48 -31.75 9.28
N ARG A 29 -16.26 -31.22 9.44
CA ARG A 29 -15.99 -29.83 8.99
C ARG A 29 -16.03 -29.68 7.47
N ASN A 30 -15.67 -30.74 6.72
CA ASN A 30 -15.61 -30.69 5.25
C ASN A 30 -16.90 -31.15 4.55
N ASN A 31 -17.73 -32.00 5.17
CA ASN A 31 -18.96 -32.54 4.55
C ASN A 31 -20.27 -32.00 5.15
N ILE A 32 -20.23 -31.07 6.12
CA ILE A 32 -21.45 -30.33 6.47
C ILE A 32 -21.78 -29.43 5.28
N ASP A 33 -22.88 -29.75 4.60
CA ASP A 33 -23.48 -28.88 3.60
C ASP A 33 -23.60 -27.47 4.17
N GLN A 34 -22.95 -26.52 3.49
CA GLN A 34 -23.06 -25.13 3.88
C GLN A 34 -24.53 -24.72 3.80
N PRO A 35 -25.03 -23.94 4.78
CA PRO A 35 -26.38 -23.41 4.67
C PRO A 35 -26.49 -22.65 3.35
N GLN A 36 -27.63 -22.82 2.67
CA GLN A 36 -27.88 -22.13 1.41
C GLN A 36 -27.65 -20.63 1.57
N LEU A 37 -27.07 -20.00 0.54
CA LEU A 37 -26.83 -18.57 0.55
C LEU A 37 -28.13 -17.82 0.86
N PRO A 38 -28.18 -17.00 1.94
CA PRO A 38 -29.36 -16.24 2.27
C PRO A 38 -29.84 -15.39 1.10
N VAL A 39 -31.17 -15.34 0.89
CA VAL A 39 -31.78 -14.71 -0.29
C VAL A 39 -31.31 -13.26 -0.49
N LYS A 40 -31.06 -12.51 0.59
CA LYS A 40 -30.57 -11.13 0.51
C LYS A 40 -29.26 -10.98 -0.28
N TYR A 41 -28.38 -11.98 -0.24
CA TYR A 41 -27.07 -11.95 -0.89
C TYR A 41 -27.09 -12.37 -2.37
N LYS A 42 -28.17 -13.00 -2.85
CA LYS A 42 -28.28 -13.44 -4.25
C LYS A 42 -28.25 -12.29 -5.27
N SER A 43 -28.57 -11.07 -4.83
CA SER A 43 -28.56 -9.86 -5.67
C SER A 43 -27.19 -9.20 -5.78
N TYR A 44 -26.21 -9.61 -4.96
CA TYR A 44 -24.91 -8.97 -4.90
C TYR A 44 -24.14 -9.24 -6.19
N LYS A 45 -23.36 -8.25 -6.61
CA LYS A 45 -22.57 -8.32 -7.84
C LYS A 45 -21.13 -8.67 -7.54
N GLU A 46 -20.50 -9.43 -8.42
CA GLU A 46 -19.08 -9.78 -8.23
C GLU A 46 -18.21 -8.55 -8.50
N PHE A 47 -17.47 -8.14 -7.47
CA PHE A 47 -16.71 -6.89 -7.41
C PHE A 47 -15.72 -6.72 -8.57
N ARG A 48 -14.99 -7.79 -8.90
CA ARG A 48 -13.92 -7.75 -9.91
C ARG A 48 -14.41 -7.89 -11.36
N LYS A 49 -15.60 -8.48 -11.56
CA LYS A 49 -16.09 -8.82 -12.91
C LYS A 49 -17.19 -7.90 -13.43
N THR A 50 -17.86 -7.16 -12.55
CA THR A 50 -19.04 -6.38 -12.92
C THR A 50 -19.00 -4.99 -12.31
N THR A 51 -19.56 -4.01 -13.03
CA THR A 51 -19.77 -2.67 -12.47
C THR A 51 -20.83 -2.76 -11.37
N VAL A 52 -20.45 -2.43 -10.14
CA VAL A 52 -21.36 -2.35 -9.00
C VAL A 52 -21.99 -0.96 -9.01
N LYS A 53 -23.32 -0.87 -8.94
CA LYS A 53 -24.04 0.41 -8.94
C LYS A 53 -25.06 0.49 -7.82
N SER A 54 -25.24 1.69 -7.29
CA SER A 54 -26.36 2.11 -6.46
C SER A 54 -27.17 3.17 -7.20
N LEU A 55 -27.99 3.94 -6.49
CA LEU A 55 -28.79 5.00 -7.09
C LEU A 55 -27.91 6.15 -7.62
N ASN A 56 -26.89 6.52 -6.85
CA ASN A 56 -26.08 7.72 -7.06
C ASN A 56 -24.61 7.40 -7.32
N TYR A 57 -24.14 6.18 -7.03
CA TYR A 57 -22.73 5.82 -7.12
C TYR A 57 -22.50 4.55 -7.94
N GLU A 58 -21.32 4.47 -8.54
CA GLU A 58 -20.83 3.26 -9.18
C GLU A 58 -19.37 2.98 -8.79
N ILE A 59 -19.04 1.70 -8.72
CA ILE A 59 -17.68 1.19 -8.56
C ILE A 59 -17.22 0.70 -9.93
N ILE A 60 -16.14 1.30 -10.44
CA ILE A 60 -15.54 0.95 -11.73
C ILE A 60 -14.07 0.64 -11.52
N LYS A 61 -13.58 -0.46 -12.11
CA LYS A 61 -12.15 -0.75 -12.18
C LYS A 61 -11.45 0.38 -12.94
N LEU A 62 -10.40 0.95 -12.35
CA LEU A 62 -9.62 2.00 -12.99
C LEU A 62 -9.02 1.45 -14.29
N ARG A 63 -9.40 2.04 -15.43
CA ARG A 63 -8.96 1.59 -16.76
C ARG A 63 -7.47 1.86 -16.89
N GLY A 64 -6.67 0.81 -17.13
CA GLY A 64 -5.21 0.90 -17.06
C GLY A 64 -4.62 0.56 -15.68
N SER A 65 -5.23 -0.33 -14.89
CA SER A 65 -4.40 -1.21 -14.06
C SER A 65 -3.79 -2.23 -15.04
N TRP A 66 -2.59 -1.93 -15.53
CA TRP A 66 -1.97 -2.58 -16.68
C TRP A 66 -1.43 -3.94 -16.26
N ASP A 67 -1.86 -4.97 -17.00
CA ASP A 67 -1.66 -6.40 -16.72
C ASP A 67 -2.06 -6.84 -15.30
N ASP A 68 -2.48 -8.10 -15.13
CA ASP A 68 -2.78 -8.66 -13.80
C ASP A 68 -1.50 -8.87 -12.95
N LYS A 69 -0.49 -8.00 -13.11
CA LYS A 69 0.87 -8.11 -12.56
C LYS A 69 1.39 -6.84 -11.87
N ASP A 70 0.69 -5.72 -12.00
CA ASP A 70 1.08 -4.48 -11.31
C ASP A 70 0.54 -4.46 -9.87
N TYR A 71 1.43 -4.15 -8.93
CA TYR A 71 1.13 -4.07 -7.50
C TYR A 71 1.09 -2.62 -7.07
N PHE A 72 -0.10 -2.14 -6.76
CA PHE A 72 -0.29 -0.77 -6.34
C PHE A 72 -0.03 -0.57 -4.84
N GLY A 73 0.77 0.44 -4.51
CA GLY A 73 0.88 0.98 -3.16
C GLY A 73 -0.30 1.91 -2.83
N GLU A 74 -0.34 2.44 -1.60
CA GLU A 74 -1.37 3.39 -1.15
C GLU A 74 -1.46 4.64 -2.05
N PRO A 75 -2.65 5.24 -2.20
CA PRO A 75 -2.81 6.43 -3.02
C PRO A 75 -2.27 7.66 -2.29
N ILE A 76 -1.61 8.54 -3.03
CA ILE A 76 -1.05 9.78 -2.52
C ILE A 76 -2.00 10.93 -2.86
N PHE A 77 -2.57 11.55 -1.83
CA PHE A 77 -3.36 12.77 -1.95
C PHE A 77 -2.45 13.98 -1.73
N VAL A 78 -2.10 14.68 -2.80
CA VAL A 78 -1.18 15.82 -2.74
C VAL A 78 -1.91 17.04 -2.14
N GLU A 79 -1.34 17.65 -1.09
CA GLU A 79 -2.08 18.60 -0.25
C GLU A 79 -2.54 19.87 -0.99
N ASN A 80 -1.82 20.32 -2.02
CA ASN A 80 -2.13 21.55 -2.75
C ASN A 80 -2.47 21.29 -4.23
N SER A 81 -3.06 20.13 -4.52
CA SER A 81 -3.30 19.69 -5.89
C SER A 81 -4.66 18.99 -6.02
N ASP A 82 -5.26 19.13 -7.20
CA ASP A 82 -6.51 18.46 -7.60
C ASP A 82 -6.24 17.00 -8.06
N PHE A 83 -5.01 16.49 -7.86
CA PHE A 83 -4.57 15.20 -8.34
C PHE A 83 -4.42 14.16 -7.23
N VAL A 84 -4.68 12.91 -7.58
CA VAL A 84 -4.30 11.72 -6.80
C VAL A 84 -3.21 10.99 -7.56
N VAL A 85 -2.14 10.63 -6.88
CA VAL A 85 -1.06 9.84 -7.48
C VAL A 85 -1.13 8.40 -6.99
N LEU A 86 -1.02 7.46 -7.92
CA LEU A 86 -0.95 6.03 -7.64
C LEU A 86 0.44 5.53 -8.04
N HIS A 87 1.06 4.72 -7.20
CA HIS A 87 2.33 4.09 -7.51
C HIS A 87 2.11 2.61 -7.81
N SER A 88 2.51 2.14 -9.00
CA SER A 88 2.60 0.72 -9.31
C SER A 88 4.04 0.24 -9.18
N ASN A 89 4.20 -0.88 -8.50
CA ASN A 89 5.42 -1.66 -8.51
C ASN A 89 5.24 -2.84 -9.47
N ALA A 90 6.24 -3.07 -10.30
CA ALA A 90 6.34 -4.35 -10.99
C ALA A 90 6.58 -5.45 -9.96
N TRP A 91 5.92 -6.60 -10.13
CA TRP A 91 6.18 -7.76 -9.31
C TRP A 91 7.66 -8.18 -9.42
N PRO A 92 8.36 -8.59 -8.35
CA PRO A 92 9.81 -8.84 -8.40
C PRO A 92 10.27 -9.88 -9.43
N SER A 93 9.37 -10.75 -9.91
CA SER A 93 9.65 -11.75 -10.94
C SER A 93 9.14 -11.37 -12.33
N ALA A 94 8.42 -10.25 -12.47
CA ALA A 94 8.05 -9.66 -13.74
C ALA A 94 9.06 -8.54 -14.05
N ASN A 95 9.74 -8.62 -15.19
CA ASN A 95 10.58 -7.54 -15.72
C ASN A 95 9.72 -6.33 -16.15
N GLY A 96 8.88 -5.82 -15.27
CA GLY A 96 8.06 -4.63 -15.50
C GLY A 96 8.75 -3.39 -14.96
N ASP A 97 8.41 -2.24 -15.55
CA ASP A 97 8.81 -0.94 -15.02
C ASP A 97 7.78 -0.48 -13.97
N SER A 98 8.25 0.14 -12.89
CA SER A 98 7.38 0.82 -11.92
C SER A 98 6.95 2.18 -12.45
N PHE A 99 5.72 2.62 -12.15
CA PHE A 99 5.16 3.88 -12.65
C PHE A 99 4.40 4.66 -11.57
N TYR A 100 4.47 5.98 -11.67
CA TYR A 100 3.52 6.87 -11.03
C TYR A 100 2.44 7.28 -12.02
N TYR A 101 1.17 7.11 -11.62
CA TYR A 101 0.00 7.49 -12.40
C TYR A 101 -0.73 8.65 -11.72
N LYS A 102 -1.18 9.64 -12.50
CA LYS A 102 -1.88 10.82 -12.00
C LYS A 102 -3.35 10.80 -12.42
N LEU A 103 -4.23 10.83 -11.43
CA LEU A 103 -5.67 10.96 -11.61
C LEU A 103 -6.11 12.39 -11.33
N ASP A 104 -6.97 12.95 -12.16
CA ASP A 104 -7.66 14.22 -11.86
C ASP A 104 -8.72 14.06 -10.77
N LYS A 105 -9.31 15.18 -10.32
CA LYS A 105 -10.39 15.23 -9.32
C LYS A 105 -11.64 14.43 -9.63
N ASN A 106 -11.80 13.95 -10.87
CA ASN A 106 -12.91 13.11 -11.32
C ASN A 106 -12.51 11.62 -11.45
N GLY A 107 -11.27 11.28 -11.12
CA GLY A 107 -10.73 9.93 -11.21
C GLY A 107 -10.32 9.53 -12.62
N LYS A 108 -10.11 10.49 -13.53
CA LYS A 108 -9.59 10.21 -14.87
C LYS A 108 -8.07 10.22 -14.84
N LEU A 109 -7.45 9.18 -15.40
CA LEU A 109 -6.02 9.17 -15.67
C LEU A 109 -5.67 10.31 -16.65
N VAL A 110 -4.82 11.23 -16.22
CA VAL A 110 -4.40 12.38 -17.02
C VAL A 110 -2.93 12.32 -17.42
N ASP A 111 -2.10 11.59 -16.67
CA ASP A 111 -0.66 11.51 -16.94
C ASP A 111 -0.01 10.32 -16.23
N SER A 112 1.22 9.96 -16.64
CA SER A 112 2.05 8.94 -15.99
C SER A 112 3.54 9.18 -16.24
N ILE A 113 4.38 8.87 -15.25
CA ILE A 113 5.85 8.91 -15.40
C ILE A 113 6.48 7.63 -14.82
N PRO A 114 7.59 7.15 -15.39
CA PRO A 114 8.26 5.96 -14.88
C PRO A 114 8.99 6.28 -13.56
N ASP A 115 8.95 5.34 -12.62
CA ASP A 115 9.70 5.40 -11.37
C ASP A 115 11.15 4.96 -11.59
N ILE A 116 11.93 5.81 -12.25
CA ILE A 116 13.34 5.55 -12.55
C ILE A 116 14.21 6.43 -11.65
N ASN A 117 14.92 5.77 -10.73
CA ASN A 117 15.93 6.34 -9.84
C ASN A 117 15.40 7.33 -8.77
N TYR A 118 14.10 7.34 -8.47
CA TYR A 118 13.60 8.08 -7.32
C TYR A 118 13.76 7.25 -6.04
N SER A 119 14.24 7.89 -4.97
CA SER A 119 14.35 7.28 -3.63
C SER A 119 13.05 7.41 -2.83
N GLY A 120 12.09 8.17 -3.33
CA GLY A 120 10.75 8.29 -2.80
C GLY A 120 10.16 9.69 -2.99
N ILE A 121 9.05 9.94 -2.30
CA ILE A 121 8.29 11.19 -2.44
C ILE A 121 8.46 12.03 -1.17
N ARG A 122 8.62 13.35 -1.29
CA ARG A 122 8.70 14.31 -0.17
C ARG A 122 7.91 15.58 -0.51
N ASP A 123 6.90 15.89 0.29
CA ASP A 123 6.08 17.11 0.14
C ASP A 123 5.54 17.31 -1.30
N GLY A 124 5.12 16.21 -1.93
CA GLY A 124 4.63 16.21 -3.32
C GLY A 124 5.73 16.20 -4.40
N TYR A 125 7.01 16.18 -4.05
CA TYR A 125 8.11 16.05 -5.00
C TYR A 125 8.61 14.60 -5.07
N LEU A 126 8.96 14.15 -6.28
CA LEU A 126 9.74 12.95 -6.48
C LEU A 126 11.21 13.26 -6.29
N ILE A 127 11.88 12.57 -5.37
CA ILE A 127 13.24 12.88 -4.94
C ILE A 127 14.18 11.78 -5.44
N ALA A 128 15.23 12.17 -6.15
CA ALA A 128 16.33 11.31 -6.56
C ALA A 128 17.65 11.89 -6.02
N GLU A 129 18.73 11.10 -6.07
CA GLU A 129 20.01 11.48 -5.48
C GLU A 129 20.54 12.83 -5.98
N ASN A 130 20.39 13.14 -7.27
CA ASN A 130 20.97 14.32 -7.91
C ASN A 130 19.94 15.25 -8.58
N GLU A 131 18.66 14.95 -8.41
CA GLU A 131 17.57 15.68 -9.03
C GLU A 131 16.25 15.45 -8.31
N TYR A 132 15.26 16.28 -8.62
CA TYR A 132 13.90 16.10 -8.17
C TYR A 132 12.93 16.39 -9.31
N SER A 133 11.67 16.00 -9.15
CA SER A 133 10.59 16.36 -10.08
C SER A 133 9.40 16.91 -9.30
N SER A 134 8.85 18.03 -9.78
CA SER A 134 7.61 18.64 -9.27
C SER A 134 6.36 18.06 -9.93
N TRP A 135 6.50 17.01 -10.74
CA TRP A 135 5.44 16.46 -11.57
C TRP A 135 4.12 16.23 -10.82
N MET A 136 4.13 15.75 -9.57
CA MET A 136 2.88 15.50 -8.83
C MET A 136 2.11 16.78 -8.47
N ILE A 137 2.80 17.93 -8.43
CA ILE A 137 2.26 19.23 -8.03
C ILE A 137 1.74 19.99 -9.25
N ASP A 138 2.58 20.20 -10.26
CA ASP A 138 2.31 21.10 -11.39
C ASP A 138 2.26 20.39 -12.76
N GLY A 139 2.64 19.11 -12.81
CA GLY A 139 2.71 18.35 -14.05
C GLY A 139 3.97 18.57 -14.87
N ASP A 140 4.97 19.29 -14.36
CA ASP A 140 6.26 19.39 -15.03
C ASP A 140 6.99 18.03 -15.03
N THR A 141 7.14 17.46 -16.22
CA THR A 141 7.83 16.19 -16.44
C THR A 141 9.36 16.34 -16.43
N LEU A 142 9.88 17.56 -16.41
CA LEU A 142 11.31 17.81 -16.37
C LEU A 142 11.91 17.48 -15.00
N LYS A 143 13.15 17.03 -15.04
CA LYS A 143 13.98 16.78 -13.85
C LYS A 143 14.75 18.04 -13.52
N HIS A 144 14.67 18.47 -12.27
CA HIS A 144 15.31 19.68 -11.76
C HIS A 144 16.51 19.33 -10.91
N LYS A 145 17.58 20.12 -11.02
CA LYS A 145 18.76 19.96 -10.17
C LYS A 145 18.58 20.68 -8.84
N TYR A 146 19.21 20.13 -7.81
CA TYR A 146 19.33 20.81 -6.52
C TYR A 146 20.18 22.07 -6.66
N THR A 147 19.91 23.05 -5.79
CA THR A 147 20.84 24.17 -5.60
C THR A 147 21.93 23.73 -4.65
N ASP A 148 23.09 23.37 -5.19
CA ASP A 148 24.23 22.92 -4.39
C ASP A 148 24.84 24.09 -3.62
N LEU A 149 24.99 23.93 -2.30
CA LEU A 149 25.58 24.94 -1.43
C LEU A 149 27.11 24.80 -1.34
N ASN A 150 27.60 23.56 -1.38
CA ASN A 150 29.01 23.22 -1.25
C ASN A 150 29.37 21.96 -2.06
N SER A 151 29.15 22.01 -3.38
CA SER A 151 29.38 20.87 -4.30
C SER A 151 30.80 20.31 -4.31
N ASP A 152 31.80 21.10 -3.87
CA ASP A 152 33.20 20.69 -3.74
C ASP A 152 33.52 20.01 -2.41
N ALA A 153 32.55 19.95 -1.49
CA ALA A 153 32.71 19.52 -0.10
C ALA A 153 33.85 20.22 0.66
N GLY A 154 34.24 21.43 0.24
CA GLY A 154 35.38 22.17 0.80
C GLY A 154 35.09 22.94 2.09
N TRP A 155 33.87 22.84 2.62
CA TRP A 155 33.45 23.58 3.81
C TRP A 155 33.98 22.93 5.08
N GLN A 156 34.36 23.76 6.06
CA GLN A 156 34.78 23.28 7.38
C GLN A 156 33.58 22.67 8.15
N PRO A 157 33.78 21.64 8.99
CA PRO A 157 32.71 20.94 9.70
C PRO A 157 31.78 21.87 10.49
N GLU A 158 32.29 22.90 11.16
CA GLU A 158 31.50 23.84 11.96
C GLU A 158 30.54 24.66 11.08
N ARG A 159 30.99 25.00 9.86
CA ARG A 159 30.16 25.70 8.88
C ARG A 159 29.07 24.79 8.34
N ILE A 160 29.41 23.54 8.03
CA ILE A 160 28.44 22.53 7.57
C ILE A 160 27.34 22.36 8.63
N LYS A 161 27.71 22.17 9.90
CA LYS A 161 26.76 22.04 11.01
C LYS A 161 25.86 23.27 11.15
N THR A 162 26.45 24.47 11.13
CA THR A 162 25.69 25.73 11.25
C THR A 162 24.67 25.89 10.11
N GLU A 163 25.07 25.58 8.88
CA GLU A 163 24.16 25.69 7.73
C GLU A 163 23.11 24.58 7.73
N PHE A 164 23.47 23.37 8.14
CA PHE A 164 22.54 22.25 8.33
C PHE A 164 21.42 22.64 9.31
N ASP A 165 21.76 23.13 10.50
CA ASP A 165 20.78 23.53 11.52
C ASP A 165 19.88 24.66 11.02
N LYS A 166 20.47 25.64 10.30
CA LYS A 166 19.72 26.74 9.69
C LYS A 166 18.73 26.25 8.63
N LEU A 167 19.14 25.36 7.74
CA LEU A 167 18.27 24.81 6.69
C LEU A 167 17.18 23.93 7.30
N ARG A 168 17.56 23.02 8.21
CA ARG A 168 16.62 22.15 8.91
C ARG A 168 15.51 22.92 9.61
N ASN A 169 15.84 24.03 10.27
CA ASN A 169 14.86 24.88 10.96
C ASN A 169 13.91 25.63 10.01
N LYS A 170 14.29 25.82 8.75
CA LYS A 170 13.47 26.51 7.73
C LYS A 170 12.77 25.56 6.78
N ALA A 171 13.25 24.33 6.68
CA ALA A 171 12.80 23.39 5.68
C ALA A 171 11.39 22.90 6.00
N VAL A 172 10.54 22.87 4.97
CA VAL A 172 9.24 22.21 5.01
C VAL A 172 9.42 20.70 4.89
N SER A 173 10.47 20.27 4.19
CA SER A 173 10.78 18.85 4.00
C SER A 173 12.27 18.61 3.80
N THR A 174 12.73 17.40 4.10
CA THR A 174 14.12 16.97 3.97
C THR A 174 14.22 15.57 3.37
N ALA A 175 15.32 15.31 2.67
CA ALA A 175 15.74 13.96 2.29
C ALA A 175 17.25 13.80 2.46
N TYR A 176 17.66 12.55 2.62
CA TYR A 176 19.01 12.18 2.99
C TYR A 176 19.50 11.07 2.07
N PHE A 177 20.76 11.16 1.67
CA PHE A 177 21.39 10.25 0.74
C PHE A 177 22.79 9.88 1.24
N ASN A 178 23.13 8.61 1.05
CA ASN A 178 24.49 8.12 1.21
C ASN A 178 25.26 8.54 -0.06
N TYR A 179 26.38 9.27 0.07
CA TYR A 179 27.12 9.75 -1.11
C TYR A 179 28.54 9.18 -1.13
N ASP A 180 28.70 8.13 -1.91
CA ASP A 180 29.88 7.23 -1.94
C ASP A 180 31.06 7.73 -2.81
N ARG A 181 31.04 8.98 -3.31
CA ARG A 181 32.06 9.43 -4.30
C ARG A 181 33.08 10.45 -3.83
N LEU A 182 32.85 11.17 -2.73
CA LEU A 182 33.78 12.20 -2.24
C LEU A 182 34.61 11.76 -1.04
N TRP A 183 34.14 10.76 -0.29
CA TRP A 183 34.72 10.36 0.99
C TRP A 183 35.28 8.94 0.87
N LYS A 184 36.57 8.78 1.18
CA LYS A 184 37.24 7.47 1.19
C LYS A 184 36.96 6.79 2.52
N TYR A 185 35.79 6.19 2.67
CA TYR A 185 35.56 5.31 3.83
C TYR A 185 36.40 4.01 3.66
N ASP A 186 36.44 3.13 4.67
CA ASP A 186 37.20 1.87 4.66
C ASP A 186 36.24 0.67 4.80
N SER A 187 36.31 -0.28 3.86
CA SER A 187 35.24 -1.09 3.19
C SER A 187 34.19 -1.90 3.99
N GLU A 188 33.82 -1.59 5.24
CA GLU A 188 32.88 -2.44 6.01
C GLU A 188 31.67 -1.73 6.70
N ASN A 189 31.59 -0.39 6.75
CA ASN A 189 30.52 0.32 7.49
C ASN A 189 29.77 1.44 6.70
N TYR A 190 29.74 1.37 5.36
CA TYR A 190 29.33 2.48 4.48
C TYR A 190 27.82 2.69 4.41
N GLU A 191 27.04 1.63 4.58
CA GLU A 191 25.61 1.65 4.28
C GLU A 191 24.80 2.61 5.18
N ASN A 192 25.41 3.09 6.27
CA ASN A 192 24.76 3.95 7.26
C ASN A 192 25.25 5.41 7.27
N LYS A 193 26.20 5.80 6.42
CA LYS A 193 26.76 7.15 6.39
C LYS A 193 25.96 8.05 5.45
N ILE A 194 25.51 9.19 5.96
CA ILE A 194 24.72 10.15 5.21
C ILE A 194 25.58 11.37 4.91
N ASP A 195 25.89 11.55 3.63
CA ASP A 195 26.86 12.54 3.20
C ASP A 195 26.22 13.67 2.39
N LYS A 196 24.92 13.52 2.11
CA LYS A 196 24.11 14.53 1.44
C LYS A 196 22.76 14.65 2.11
N ALA A 197 22.41 15.89 2.44
CA ALA A 197 21.06 16.27 2.86
C ALA A 197 20.49 17.29 1.87
N VAL A 198 19.23 17.10 1.48
CA VAL A 198 18.50 18.05 0.66
C VAL A 198 17.32 18.63 1.44
N PHE A 199 17.09 19.93 1.30
CA PHE A 199 16.13 20.70 2.09
C PHE A 199 15.19 21.49 1.18
N LEU A 200 13.89 21.35 1.37
CA LEU A 200 12.88 22.16 0.72
C LEU A 200 12.64 23.45 1.51
N VAL A 201 13.15 24.58 1.01
CA VAL A 201 13.01 25.89 1.63
C VAL A 201 12.40 26.84 0.61
N GLU A 202 11.24 27.43 0.95
CA GLU A 202 10.53 28.40 0.10
C GLU A 202 10.29 27.88 -1.34
N GLY A 203 9.94 26.59 -1.47
CA GLY A 203 9.66 25.96 -2.77
C GLY A 203 10.91 25.60 -3.60
N LYS A 204 12.12 25.72 -3.04
CA LYS A 204 13.36 25.32 -3.70
C LYS A 204 14.11 24.27 -2.89
N TRP A 205 14.69 23.30 -3.59
CA TRP A 205 15.53 22.28 -2.97
C TRP A 205 17.00 22.68 -2.98
N TYR A 206 17.60 22.71 -1.79
CA TYR A 206 19.02 22.99 -1.59
C TYR A 206 19.75 21.72 -1.15
N ALA A 207 20.93 21.46 -1.71
CA ALA A 207 21.77 20.33 -1.33
C ALA A 207 22.97 20.79 -0.51
N LEU A 208 23.16 20.14 0.63
CA LEU A 208 24.31 20.29 1.51
C LEU A 208 25.06 18.96 1.57
N TYR A 209 26.37 19.04 1.40
CA TYR A 209 27.29 17.91 1.42
C TYR A 209 28.15 17.98 2.68
N GLY A 210 28.45 16.83 3.28
CA GLY A 210 29.35 16.74 4.42
C GLY A 210 29.77 15.29 4.64
N GLU A 211 30.84 15.09 5.38
CA GLU A 211 31.24 13.76 5.81
C GLU A 211 30.37 13.37 7.01
N ASP A 212 29.59 12.28 6.89
CA ASP A 212 28.76 11.73 7.97
C ASP A 212 27.96 12.81 8.71
N LEU A 213 27.06 13.49 7.99
CA LEU A 213 26.23 14.55 8.54
C LEU A 213 25.55 14.04 9.82
N ASP A 214 25.90 14.64 10.97
CA ASP A 214 25.39 14.28 12.29
C ASP A 214 23.87 14.51 12.35
N LEU A 215 23.11 13.47 12.02
CA LEU A 215 21.65 13.53 11.97
C LEU A 215 21.06 13.34 13.36
N PRO A 216 19.88 13.94 13.64
CA PRO A 216 19.04 13.45 14.72
C PRO A 216 18.82 11.94 14.55
N ASP A 217 18.97 11.19 15.65
CA ASP A 217 18.89 9.74 15.77
C ASP A 217 17.95 9.10 14.73
N TYR A 218 18.37 8.02 14.05
CA TYR A 218 17.70 7.40 12.89
C TYR A 218 16.21 7.07 13.12
N THR A 219 15.83 6.85 14.38
CA THR A 219 14.44 6.71 14.86
C THR A 219 13.57 7.96 14.67
N THR A 220 14.18 9.14 14.55
CA THR A 220 13.55 10.44 14.28
C THR A 220 13.30 10.62 12.79
N LEU A 221 14.25 10.22 11.95
CA LEU A 221 14.16 10.30 10.48
C LEU A 221 13.13 9.32 9.90
N SER A 222 13.03 8.13 10.48
CA SER A 222 12.00 7.15 10.11
C SER A 222 10.58 7.65 10.46
N LYS A 223 10.41 8.33 11.60
CA LYS A 223 9.14 8.97 11.97
C LYS A 223 8.77 10.15 11.07
N GLU A 224 9.74 10.89 10.55
CA GLU A 224 9.50 11.95 9.55
C GLU A 224 9.14 11.37 8.16
N LYS A 225 9.76 10.25 7.75
CA LYS A 225 9.33 9.47 6.57
C LYS A 225 7.87 9.00 6.73
N GLU A 226 7.51 8.50 7.90
CA GLU A 226 6.14 8.00 8.20
C GLU A 226 5.08 9.11 8.28
N LYS A 227 5.43 10.31 8.77
CA LYS A 227 4.50 11.44 8.85
C LYS A 227 4.01 11.91 7.48
N SER A 228 4.78 11.70 6.41
CA SER A 228 4.47 12.27 5.10
C SER A 228 3.36 11.54 4.32
N TYR A 229 2.94 10.33 4.71
CA TYR A 229 1.88 9.60 4.00
C TYR A 229 0.97 8.73 4.87
N GLN A 230 0.92 8.91 6.20
CA GLN A 230 -0.16 8.30 6.98
C GLN A 230 -1.50 8.89 6.53
N THR A 231 -2.10 8.19 5.58
CA THR A 231 -3.35 8.49 4.93
C THR A 231 -4.43 8.49 6.01
N LYS A 232 -4.80 9.67 6.50
CA LYS A 232 -5.97 9.95 7.38
C LYS A 232 -7.31 9.50 6.76
N TYR A 233 -7.24 8.81 5.63
CA TYR A 233 -8.28 8.58 4.65
C TYR A 233 -8.53 7.09 4.44
N THR A 234 -7.88 6.23 5.22
CA THR A 234 -7.85 4.78 5.05
C THR A 234 -8.84 4.09 5.98
N HIS A 235 -9.76 3.31 5.42
CA HIS A 235 -10.71 2.50 6.16
C HIS A 235 -10.72 1.07 5.64
N LEU A 236 -10.79 0.09 6.55
CA LEU A 236 -10.94 -1.32 6.19
C LEU A 236 -12.42 -1.64 5.96
N LEU A 237 -12.76 -2.19 4.80
CA LEU A 237 -14.11 -2.68 4.55
C LEU A 237 -14.30 -4.05 5.19
N GLN A 238 -15.28 -4.14 6.08
CA GLN A 238 -15.66 -5.39 6.73
C GLN A 238 -16.72 -6.12 5.92
N ALA A 239 -16.57 -7.43 5.78
CA ALA A 239 -17.58 -8.27 5.18
C ALA A 239 -18.78 -8.42 6.12
N ASP A 240 -19.99 -8.27 5.57
CA ASP A 240 -21.26 -8.52 6.26
C ASP A 240 -21.53 -10.03 6.40
N HIS A 241 -21.02 -10.84 5.47
CA HIS A 241 -21.21 -12.28 5.47
C HIS A 241 -20.15 -13.01 4.66
N PHE A 242 -19.87 -14.25 5.04
CA PHE A 242 -19.02 -15.18 4.30
C PHE A 242 -19.81 -16.42 3.93
N HIS A 243 -19.72 -16.84 2.67
CA HIS A 243 -20.30 -18.09 2.20
C HIS A 243 -19.21 -18.97 1.62
N LYS A 244 -18.95 -20.13 2.24
CA LYS A 244 -17.94 -21.05 1.75
C LYS A 244 -18.38 -21.71 0.44
N THR A 245 -17.51 -21.70 -0.55
CA THR A 245 -17.79 -22.22 -1.90
C THR A 245 -17.04 -23.52 -2.17
N ALA A 246 -15.78 -23.63 -1.76
CA ALA A 246 -14.97 -24.83 -1.96
C ALA A 246 -13.79 -24.90 -0.98
N LEU A 247 -13.22 -26.08 -0.77
CA LEU A 247 -11.93 -26.24 -0.10
C LEU A 247 -10.80 -26.02 -1.13
N LYS A 248 -9.75 -25.26 -0.78
CA LYS A 248 -8.64 -24.95 -1.69
C LYS A 248 -7.56 -26.05 -1.64
N GLY A 249 -7.62 -26.97 -2.61
CA GLY A 249 -6.50 -27.88 -2.90
C GLY A 249 -6.14 -28.86 -1.78
N ARG A 250 -4.85 -29.21 -1.67
CA ARG A 250 -4.32 -30.13 -0.65
C ARG A 250 -4.16 -29.51 0.74
N ASP A 251 -4.32 -28.19 0.84
CA ASP A 251 -4.17 -27.47 2.10
C ASP A 251 -5.52 -27.44 2.82
N MET A 252 -5.68 -28.36 3.78
CA MET A 252 -6.96 -28.70 4.40
C MET A 252 -7.54 -27.59 5.31
N TRP A 253 -6.86 -26.44 5.39
CA TRP A 253 -7.21 -25.34 6.28
C TRP A 253 -7.68 -24.08 5.54
N VAL A 254 -7.62 -24.08 4.20
CA VAL A 254 -7.93 -22.93 3.37
C VAL A 254 -9.25 -23.14 2.64
N TRP A 255 -10.23 -22.29 2.94
CA TRP A 255 -11.53 -22.32 2.27
C TRP A 255 -11.64 -21.20 1.26
N LYS A 256 -12.05 -21.52 0.03
CA LYS A 256 -12.61 -20.51 -0.87
C LYS A 256 -13.97 -20.08 -0.34
N VAL A 257 -14.15 -18.77 -0.21
CA VAL A 257 -15.40 -18.17 0.26
C VAL A 257 -15.77 -16.97 -0.61
N ASN A 258 -17.06 -16.70 -0.75
CA ASN A 258 -17.56 -15.42 -1.21
C ASN A 258 -17.82 -14.55 0.02
N ALA A 259 -17.10 -13.44 0.16
CA ALA A 259 -17.41 -12.43 1.17
C ALA A 259 -18.28 -11.33 0.57
N TYR A 260 -19.34 -10.98 1.27
CA TYR A 260 -20.34 -10.01 0.85
C TYR A 260 -20.16 -8.72 1.63
N PHE A 261 -20.12 -7.60 0.91
CA PHE A 261 -19.83 -6.28 1.45
C PHE A 261 -21.02 -5.34 1.24
N ASN A 262 -21.31 -4.55 2.27
CA ASN A 262 -22.21 -3.42 2.22
C ASN A 262 -21.37 -2.15 2.36
N PHE A 263 -20.98 -1.54 1.23
CA PHE A 263 -20.25 -0.29 1.27
C PHE A 263 -21.25 0.88 1.31
N ILE A 264 -21.27 1.61 2.42
CA ILE A 264 -22.17 2.75 2.63
C ILE A 264 -21.43 4.03 2.29
N LYS A 265 -21.91 4.77 1.30
CA LYS A 265 -21.43 6.11 0.96
C LYS A 265 -22.60 7.08 1.06
N GLU A 266 -22.50 8.01 2.01
CA GLU A 266 -23.59 8.91 2.38
C GLU A 266 -24.86 8.13 2.74
N LYS A 267 -25.89 8.17 1.88
CA LYS A 267 -27.16 7.44 2.05
C LYS A 267 -27.32 6.24 1.11
N ASP A 268 -26.34 6.00 0.25
CA ASP A 268 -26.37 4.92 -0.72
C ASP A 268 -25.60 3.70 -0.20
N THR A 269 -26.06 2.50 -0.57
CA THR A 269 -25.35 1.24 -0.27
C THR A 269 -24.99 0.53 -1.56
N LEU A 270 -23.69 0.37 -1.79
CA LEU A 270 -23.12 -0.46 -2.85
C LEU A 270 -22.94 -1.88 -2.32
N LYS A 271 -23.60 -2.85 -2.97
CA LYS A 271 -23.66 -4.26 -2.55
C LYS A 271 -22.89 -5.14 -3.52
N PHE A 272 -21.81 -5.73 -3.06
CA PHE A 272 -20.95 -6.57 -3.88
C PHE A 272 -20.32 -7.70 -3.09
N PHE A 273 -19.83 -8.71 -3.79
CA PHE A 273 -19.08 -9.79 -3.19
C PHE A 273 -17.76 -10.01 -3.91
N GLN A 274 -16.81 -10.62 -3.23
CA GLN A 274 -15.53 -11.03 -3.78
C GLN A 274 -15.21 -12.46 -3.31
N GLU A 275 -14.71 -13.29 -4.24
CA GLU A 275 -14.12 -14.58 -3.89
C GLU A 275 -12.78 -14.36 -3.19
N MET A 276 -12.55 -15.07 -2.09
CA MET A 276 -11.32 -14.99 -1.30
C MET A 276 -10.98 -16.32 -0.66
N ASP A 277 -9.77 -16.42 -0.14
CA ASP A 277 -9.31 -17.54 0.66
C ASP A 277 -9.41 -17.21 2.15
N LEU A 278 -9.99 -18.13 2.93
CA LEU A 278 -10.19 -18.02 4.36
C LEU A 278 -9.32 -19.06 5.07
N ASN A 279 -8.29 -18.59 5.79
CA ASN A 279 -7.40 -19.41 6.61
C ASN A 279 -7.93 -19.46 8.06
N GLY A 280 -8.77 -20.45 8.37
CA GLY A 280 -9.35 -20.56 9.72
C GLY A 280 -10.58 -19.66 9.94
N GLU A 281 -10.61 -18.89 11.05
CA GLU A 281 -11.72 -17.99 11.41
C GLU A 281 -11.49 -16.53 10.97
N HIS A 282 -10.29 -16.21 10.51
CA HIS A 282 -9.92 -14.88 10.03
C HIS A 282 -9.61 -14.96 8.54
N GLY A 283 -10.31 -14.14 7.74
CA GLY A 283 -9.96 -13.94 6.34
C GLY A 283 -8.96 -12.81 6.27
N ASP A 284 -7.84 -13.03 5.59
CA ASP A 284 -6.75 -12.07 5.47
C ASP A 284 -7.05 -10.94 4.45
N LEU A 285 -8.33 -10.74 4.08
CA LEU A 285 -8.66 -9.79 3.01
C LEU A 285 -9.04 -8.41 3.53
N PHE A 286 -8.15 -7.46 3.27
CA PHE A 286 -8.34 -6.04 3.48
C PHE A 286 -8.72 -5.38 2.15
N LEU A 287 -10.02 -5.20 1.92
CA LEU A 287 -10.44 -4.17 0.96
C LEU A 287 -10.21 -2.83 1.63
N THR A 288 -9.20 -2.12 1.16
CA THR A 288 -8.82 -0.84 1.75
C THR A 288 -9.46 0.28 0.97
N TYR A 289 -10.27 1.07 1.66
CA TYR A 289 -10.97 2.22 1.13
C TYR A 289 -10.18 3.49 1.44
N TYR A 290 -9.99 4.32 0.42
CA TYR A 290 -9.32 5.62 0.50
C TYR A 290 -10.24 6.74 -0.01
N SER A 291 -10.38 7.81 0.77
CA SER A 291 -11.18 8.98 0.36
C SER A 291 -10.63 10.28 0.88
N SER A 292 -10.65 11.34 0.09
CA SER A 292 -10.25 12.68 0.53
C SER A 292 -11.37 13.68 0.23
N GLU A 293 -11.54 14.68 1.10
CA GLU A 293 -12.50 15.77 0.90
C GLU A 293 -12.16 16.65 -0.33
N LYS A 294 -10.94 16.52 -0.86
CA LYS A 294 -10.44 17.30 -2.01
C LYS A 294 -10.84 16.73 -3.37
N ILE A 295 -11.33 15.50 -3.43
CA ILE A 295 -11.69 14.82 -4.67
C ILE A 295 -13.13 14.33 -4.63
N ASN A 296 -13.76 14.23 -5.80
CA ASN A 296 -15.17 13.81 -5.92
C ASN A 296 -15.34 12.30 -6.07
N PHE A 297 -14.29 11.52 -5.78
CA PHE A 297 -14.29 10.08 -5.87
C PHE A 297 -13.57 9.45 -4.69
N SER A 298 -13.68 8.14 -4.58
CA SER A 298 -12.94 7.35 -3.60
C SER A 298 -12.31 6.16 -4.29
N LEU A 299 -11.30 5.58 -3.66
CA LEU A 299 -10.56 4.43 -4.18
C LEU A 299 -10.79 3.23 -3.28
N ILE A 300 -10.94 2.06 -3.88
CA ILE A 300 -10.80 0.77 -3.19
C ILE A 300 -9.59 0.08 -3.79
N LEU A 301 -8.64 -0.29 -2.95
CA LEU A 301 -7.55 -1.18 -3.31
C LEU A 301 -7.96 -2.61 -2.98
N ALA A 302 -7.93 -3.47 -4.01
CA ALA A 302 -8.12 -4.90 -3.80
C ALA A 302 -6.86 -5.55 -3.22
N GLU A 303 -7.03 -6.70 -2.58
CA GLU A 303 -5.97 -7.49 -1.94
C GLU A 303 -4.67 -7.54 -2.74
N TYR A 304 -3.56 -7.45 -2.02
CA TYR A 304 -2.22 -7.37 -2.56
C TYR A 304 -2.03 -6.32 -3.65
N GLY A 305 -2.83 -5.26 -3.72
CA GLY A 305 -2.57 -4.19 -4.69
C GLY A 305 -2.82 -4.57 -6.15
N GLU A 306 -3.56 -5.65 -6.44
CA GLU A 306 -3.87 -6.14 -7.81
C GLU A 306 -4.75 -5.17 -8.64
N GLY A 307 -5.07 -3.99 -8.11
CA GLY A 307 -5.68 -2.90 -8.85
C GLY A 307 -6.56 -1.98 -8.02
N TYR A 308 -6.75 -0.78 -8.55
CA TYR A 308 -7.64 0.23 -7.99
C TYR A 308 -9.04 0.18 -8.62
N TYR A 309 -10.03 0.40 -7.77
CA TYR A 309 -11.43 0.61 -8.15
C TYR A 309 -11.85 2.01 -7.71
N ILE A 310 -12.46 2.76 -8.62
CA ILE A 310 -12.98 4.09 -8.36
C ILE A 310 -14.45 4.02 -8.00
N ILE A 311 -14.80 4.62 -6.86
CA ILE A 311 -16.17 4.92 -6.46
C ILE A 311 -16.48 6.37 -6.81
N LYS A 312 -17.35 6.59 -7.79
CA LYS A 312 -17.72 7.95 -8.24
C LYS A 312 -19.22 8.09 -8.40
N ALA A 313 -19.67 9.35 -8.42
CA ALA A 313 -21.07 9.66 -8.71
C ALA A 313 -21.43 9.23 -10.14
N ILE A 314 -22.64 8.69 -10.31
CA ILE A 314 -23.21 8.42 -11.62
C ILE A 314 -23.63 9.77 -12.20
N ASN A 315 -22.88 10.26 -13.20
CA ASN A 315 -23.29 11.42 -13.98
C ASN A 315 -24.57 11.06 -14.75
N ARG A 316 -25.73 11.36 -14.17
CA ARG A 316 -26.98 11.40 -14.91
C ARG A 316 -26.89 12.64 -15.80
N GLN A 317 -26.53 12.44 -17.06
CA GLN A 317 -26.81 13.47 -18.07
C GLN A 317 -28.30 13.77 -17.95
N GLN A 318 -28.62 15.00 -17.55
CA GLN A 318 -29.99 15.51 -17.51
C GLN A 318 -30.55 15.59 -18.92
#